data_AF-A0A4V2E8I2-F1
#
_entry.id   AF-A0A4V2E8I2-F1
#
_cell.length_a   1.000
_cell.length_b   1.000
_cell.length_c   1.000
_cell.angle_alpha   90.00
_cell.angle_beta   90.00
_cell.angle_gamma   90.00
#
_symmetry.space_group_name_H-M   'P 1'
#
loop_
_entity.id
_entity.type
_entity.pdbx_description
1 polymer ?
#
loop_
_entity_poly.entity_id
_entity_poly.type
_entity_poly.pdbx_seq_one_letter_code
_entity_poly.pdbx_strand_id
1 'polypeptide(L)'
;MKTIEIEPYDPGERTWSEPEPATSFRTIDGLPLYWCDERDLVHTCEGADIHADVRLFWTLCGKDAPAGAIYCRDDEAVTCRACRELRDA
;
A
#
# COMPACT_ATOMS: atom_id res chain seq x y z
N MET A 1 -12.11 -44.21 -0.62
CA MET A 1 -12.55 -42.96 -1.26
C MET A 1 -13.34 -42.19 -0.22
N LYS A 2 -12.98 -40.94 0.10
CA LYS A 2 -13.77 -40.09 1.00
C LYS A 2 -14.71 -39.24 0.15
N THR A 3 -16.01 -39.39 0.39
CA THR A 3 -17.04 -38.55 -0.21
C THR A 3 -16.91 -37.15 0.39
N ILE A 4 -16.79 -36.14 -0.47
CA ILE A 4 -16.88 -34.74 -0.05
C ILE A 4 -18.37 -34.39 -0.08
N GLU A 5 -18.95 -34.11 1.08
CA GLU A 5 -20.29 -33.55 1.16
C GLU A 5 -20.16 -32.05 0.89
N ILE A 6 -20.73 -31.60 -0.22
CA ILE A 6 -20.81 -30.17 -0.55
C ILE A 6 -22.09 -29.67 0.08
N GLU A 7 -21.97 -28.87 1.13
CA GLU A 7 -23.12 -28.22 1.76
C GLU A 7 -23.83 -27.29 0.76
N PRO A 8 -25.17 -27.21 0.79
CA PRO A 8 -25.93 -26.32 -0.09
C PRO A 8 -25.56 -24.86 0.17
N TYR A 9 -25.26 -24.13 -0.89
CA TYR A 9 -25.00 -22.70 -0.83
C TYR A 9 -26.27 -21.92 -0.41
N ASP A 10 -26.29 -21.35 0.80
CA ASP A 10 -27.33 -20.43 1.27
C ASP A 10 -26.92 -18.96 1.05
N PRO A 11 -27.54 -18.23 0.12
CA PRO A 11 -27.24 -16.82 -0.11
C PRO A 11 -27.72 -15.88 1.02
N GLY A 12 -28.59 -16.34 1.92
CA GLY A 12 -29.17 -15.56 3.03
C GLY A 12 -28.26 -15.41 4.25
N GLU A 13 -27.25 -16.28 4.40
CA GLU A 13 -26.27 -16.22 5.50
C GLU A 13 -25.02 -15.39 5.16
N ARG A 14 -24.95 -14.77 3.98
CA ARG A 14 -23.86 -13.86 3.64
C ARG A 14 -24.03 -12.53 4.39
N THR A 15 -23.55 -12.46 5.62
CA THR A 15 -23.17 -11.18 6.22
C THR A 15 -21.86 -10.73 5.57
N TRP A 16 -21.95 -10.16 4.36
CA TRP A 16 -20.81 -9.42 3.81
C TRP A 16 -20.69 -8.13 4.63
N SER A 17 -19.85 -8.17 5.66
CA SER A 17 -19.40 -6.98 6.35
C SER A 17 -18.34 -6.33 5.48
N GLU A 18 -18.53 -5.04 5.17
CA GLU A 18 -17.47 -4.25 4.55
C GLU A 18 -16.22 -4.36 5.42
N PRO A 19 -15.07 -4.81 4.88
CA PRO A 19 -13.86 -4.92 5.68
C PRO A 19 -13.46 -3.52 6.14
N GLU A 20 -13.03 -3.41 7.40
CA GLU A 20 -12.40 -2.17 7.89
C GLU A 20 -11.26 -1.79 6.93
N PRO A 21 -11.18 -0.52 6.48
CA PRO A 21 -10.14 -0.10 5.56
C PRO A 21 -8.77 -0.35 6.20
N ALA A 22 -7.85 -0.94 5.43
CA ALA A 22 -6.49 -1.12 5.89
C ALA A 22 -5.89 0.25 6.24
N THR A 23 -5.37 0.38 7.46
CA THR A 23 -4.69 1.62 7.88
C THR A 23 -3.40 1.75 7.08
N SER A 24 -3.26 2.87 6.38
CA SER A 24 -2.02 3.18 5.66
C SER A 24 -1.01 3.89 6.56
N PHE A 25 0.25 3.84 6.18
CA PHE A 25 1.39 4.44 6.88
C PHE A 25 2.35 5.11 5.90
N ARG A 26 3.01 6.17 6.36
CA ARG A 26 3.98 6.95 5.56
C ARG A 26 5.42 6.84 6.06
N THR A 27 5.63 6.08 7.14
CA THR A 27 6.94 5.90 7.77
C THR A 27 7.17 4.45 8.16
N ILE A 28 8.42 4.02 8.15
CA ILE A 28 8.90 2.76 8.76
C ILE A 28 10.04 3.14 9.71
N ASP A 29 9.98 2.67 10.95
CA ASP A 29 10.94 3.03 12.01
C ASP A 29 11.13 4.55 12.20
N GLY A 30 10.07 5.32 11.94
CA GLY A 30 10.07 6.78 12.01
C GLY A 30 10.63 7.49 10.76
N LEU A 31 11.18 6.75 9.80
CA LEU A 31 11.74 7.29 8.56
C LEU A 31 10.69 7.35 7.45
N PRO A 32 10.59 8.46 6.70
CA PRO A 32 9.72 8.57 5.53
C PRO A 32 10.06 7.59 4.40
N LEU A 33 9.03 7.21 3.63
CA LEU A 33 9.13 6.26 2.52
C LEU A 33 9.30 6.97 1.17
N TYR A 34 10.22 6.46 0.36
CA TYR A 34 10.50 6.98 -0.98
C TYR A 34 10.67 5.89 -2.03
N TRP A 35 10.50 6.29 -3.27
CA TRP A 35 10.80 5.49 -4.45
C TRP A 35 11.34 6.40 -5.57
N CYS A 36 12.40 5.96 -6.24
CA CYS A 36 12.90 6.59 -7.47
C CYS A 36 12.38 5.83 -8.68
N ASP A 37 11.61 6.48 -9.55
CA ASP A 37 11.06 5.85 -10.75
C ASP A 37 12.09 5.78 -11.89
N GLU A 38 11.70 5.13 -12.99
CA GLU A 38 12.55 4.95 -14.19
C GLU A 38 12.97 6.26 -14.88
N ARG A 39 12.40 7.40 -14.48
CA ARG A 39 12.72 8.74 -15.00
C ARG A 39 13.56 9.55 -14.02
N ASP A 40 14.16 8.89 -13.03
CA ASP A 40 14.95 9.50 -11.95
C ASP A 40 14.14 10.52 -11.11
N LEU A 41 12.82 10.35 -11.04
CA LEU A 41 11.98 11.14 -10.16
C LEU A 41 11.83 10.45 -8.81
N VAL A 42 12.18 11.15 -7.74
CA VAL A 42 11.96 10.74 -6.37
C VAL A 42 10.54 11.11 -5.96
N HIS A 43 9.80 10.12 -5.50
CA HIS A 43 8.44 10.22 -5.00
C HIS A 43 8.38 9.95 -3.51
N THR A 44 7.51 10.66 -2.80
CA THR A 44 7.06 10.27 -1.46
C THR A 44 6.06 9.13 -1.59
N CYS A 45 6.17 8.12 -0.72
CA CYS A 45 5.31 6.94 -0.73
C CYS A 45 4.48 6.79 0.54
N GLU A 46 3.41 6.03 0.40
CA GLU A 46 2.55 5.51 1.45
C GLU A 46 2.42 4.00 1.24
N GLY A 47 2.19 3.25 2.31
CA GLY A 47 1.97 1.81 2.24
C GLY A 47 0.87 1.34 3.16
N ALA A 48 0.40 0.12 2.94
CA ALA A 48 -0.58 -0.54 3.81
C ALA A 48 -0.31 -2.05 3.88
N ASP A 49 -0.56 -2.61 5.07
CA ASP A 49 -0.61 -4.05 5.29
C ASP A 49 -2.05 -4.53 5.05
N ILE A 50 -2.27 -5.22 3.93
CA ILE A 50 -3.62 -5.63 3.49
C ILE A 50 -3.94 -7.09 3.81
N HIS A 51 -2.92 -7.88 4.15
CA HIS A 51 -3.03 -9.25 4.61
C HIS A 51 -1.76 -9.59 5.41
N ALA A 52 -1.79 -10.68 6.19
CA ALA A 52 -0.57 -11.26 6.74
C ALA A 52 0.42 -11.51 5.57
N ASP A 53 1.60 -10.91 5.65
CA ASP A 53 2.67 -10.98 4.66
C ASP A 53 2.44 -10.25 3.32
N VAL A 54 1.35 -9.48 3.18
CA VAL A 54 1.11 -8.66 1.97
C VAL A 54 1.08 -7.18 2.33
N ARG A 55 2.13 -6.49 1.87
CA ARG A 55 2.30 -5.04 1.99
C ARG A 55 2.33 -4.41 0.60
N LEU A 56 1.53 -3.37 0.41
CA LEU A 56 1.49 -2.57 -0.81
C LEU A 56 2.08 -1.19 -0.57
N PHE A 57 2.56 -0.55 -1.64
CA PHE A 57 3.06 0.82 -1.62
C PHE A 57 2.61 1.58 -2.86
N TRP A 58 2.34 2.87 -2.69
CA TRP A 58 2.01 3.80 -3.75
C TRP A 58 2.60 5.17 -3.46
N THR A 59 2.81 5.96 -4.51
CA THR A 59 3.24 7.35 -4.36
C THR A 59 2.07 8.24 -3.98
N LEU A 60 2.35 9.37 -3.34
CA LEU A 60 1.30 10.37 -3.08
C LEU A 60 0.66 10.88 -4.38
N CYS A 61 1.39 10.89 -5.49
CA CYS A 61 0.85 11.24 -6.81
C CYS A 61 0.07 10.11 -7.51
N GLY A 62 -0.19 8.99 -6.81
CA GLY A 62 -1.10 7.93 -7.27
C GLY A 62 -0.48 6.89 -8.19
N LYS A 63 0.84 6.66 -8.12
CA LYS A 63 1.50 5.57 -8.86
C LYS A 63 1.75 4.38 -7.96
N ASP A 64 1.55 3.17 -8.47
CA ASP A 64 1.99 1.96 -7.78
C ASP A 64 3.52 1.92 -7.68
N ALA A 65 4.03 1.67 -6.48
CA ALA A 65 5.46 1.61 -6.21
C ALA A 65 5.89 0.17 -5.91
N PRO A 66 6.91 -0.38 -6.58
CA PRO A 66 7.37 -1.74 -6.32
C PRO A 66 7.92 -1.88 -4.88
N ALA A 67 7.40 -2.82 -4.10
CA ALA A 67 7.77 -3.00 -2.70
C ALA A 67 9.28 -3.16 -2.47
N GLY A 68 9.99 -3.86 -3.37
CA GLY A 68 11.45 -4.04 -3.31
C GLY A 68 12.28 -2.82 -3.71
N ALA A 69 11.65 -1.76 -4.21
CA ALA A 69 12.31 -0.51 -4.61
C ALA A 69 12.05 0.65 -3.62
N ILE A 70 11.26 0.40 -2.58
CA ILE A 70 11.02 1.37 -1.50
C ILE A 70 12.25 1.47 -0.62
N TYR A 71 12.63 2.70 -0.27
CA TYR A 71 13.69 2.97 0.70
C TYR A 71 13.26 4.05 1.69
N CYS A 72 13.91 4.05 2.85
CA CYS A 72 13.62 4.98 3.95
C CYS A 72 14.79 5.93 4.18
N ARG A 73 14.52 7.23 4.38
CA ARG A 73 15.56 8.25 4.61
C ARG A 73 14.98 9.49 5.28
N ASP A 74 15.73 10.21 6.12
CA ASP A 74 15.19 11.43 6.76
C ASP A 74 15.06 12.62 5.80
N ASP A 75 16.09 12.89 5.00
CA ASP A 75 16.22 14.14 4.23
C ASP A 75 16.30 13.90 2.71
N GLU A 76 15.53 12.96 2.18
CA GLU A 76 15.51 12.71 0.73
C GLU A 76 14.83 13.85 -0.03
N ALA A 77 15.46 14.30 -1.11
CA ALA A 77 14.95 15.38 -1.94
C ALA A 77 13.88 14.85 -2.91
N VAL A 78 12.60 15.12 -2.60
CA VAL A 78 11.48 14.75 -3.48
C VAL A 78 11.53 15.59 -4.76
N THR A 79 11.84 14.97 -5.90
CA THR A 79 11.92 15.66 -7.19
C THR A 79 10.61 15.62 -7.97
N CYS A 80 9.69 14.72 -7.64
CA CYS A 80 8.33 14.75 -8.19
C CYS A 80 7.55 15.97 -7.67
N ARG A 81 7.14 16.85 -8.60
CA ARG A 81 6.37 18.06 -8.28
C ARG A 81 5.05 17.76 -7.55
N ALA A 82 4.27 16.80 -8.02
CA ALA A 82 2.98 16.46 -7.42
C ALA A 82 3.16 15.93 -5.99
N CYS A 83 4.12 15.02 -5.77
CA CYS A 83 4.42 14.52 -4.43
C CYS A 83 4.90 15.62 -3.48
N ARG A 84 5.66 16.61 -3.96
CA ARG A 84 6.04 17.78 -3.16
C ARG A 84 4.83 18.58 -2.72
N GLU A 85 3.94 18.92 -3.66
CA GLU A 85 2.73 19.71 -3.37
C GLU A 85 1.79 18.98 -2.39
N LEU A 86 1.67 17.65 -2.52
CA LEU A 86 0.80 16.82 -1.68
C LEU A 86 1.40 16.49 -0.30
N ARG A 87 2.72 16.55 -0.12
CA ARG A 87 3.35 16.28 1.18
C ARG A 87 3.04 17.37 2.20
N ASP A 88 2.88 18.60 1.73
CA ASP A 88 2.73 19.79 2.58
C ASP A 88 1.25 20.19 2.76
N ALA A 89 0.32 19.42 2.20
CA ALA A 89 -1.14 19.62 2.28
C ALA A 89 -1.76 18.84 3.44
#